data_AF-A0AAD7ZWH2-F1
#
_entry.id   AF-A0AAD7ZWH2-F1
#
_cell.length_a   1.000
_cell.length_b   1.000
_cell.length_c   1.000
_cell.angle_alpha   90.00
_cell.angle_beta   90.00
_cell.angle_gamma   90.00
#
_symmetry.space_group_name_H-M   'P 1'
#
loop_
_entity.id
_entity.type
_entity.pdbx_description
1 polymer ?
#
loop_
_entity_poly.entity_id
_entity_poly.type
_entity_poly.pdbx_seq_one_letter_code
_entity_poly.pdbx_strand_id
1 'polypeptide(L)'
;MSEGFKARDIGLRAQKKILSRMANKNVAKVFIDDTTSSLLDNVYKLAKAYTGNKKEAEKLVKNMIKVVIKLGVLYRNGQFSSDELKLAERFKARFHSAAMAVVSFYEVDFSYDRLYLMSALNDSRANHQTVSTETFDGEITQQN
;
A
#
# COMPACT_ATOMS: atom_id res chain seq x y z
N MET A 1 28.25 -23.66 36.78
CA MET A 1 27.40 -22.64 36.14
C MET A 1 28.06 -22.23 34.83
N SER A 2 27.61 -22.75 33.70
CA SER A 2 27.93 -22.18 32.39
C SER A 2 26.60 -21.87 31.72
N GLU A 3 26.21 -20.60 31.68
CA GLU A 3 25.15 -20.18 30.76
C GLU A 3 25.68 -20.39 29.35
N GLY A 4 25.28 -21.49 28.74
CA GLY A 4 25.75 -21.89 27.41
C GLY A 4 25.37 -20.83 26.38
N PHE A 5 26.33 -20.47 25.55
CA PHE A 5 26.12 -19.64 24.36
C PHE A 5 25.03 -20.27 23.48
N LYS A 6 23.83 -19.68 23.48
CA LYS A 6 22.71 -20.11 22.64
C LYS A 6 22.76 -19.35 21.32
N ALA A 7 23.47 -19.91 20.34
CA ALA A 7 23.51 -19.38 18.96
C ALA A 7 22.10 -19.08 18.39
N ARG A 8 21.09 -19.85 18.85
CA ARG A 8 19.68 -19.67 18.53
C ARG A 8 19.10 -18.31 18.97
N ASP A 9 19.44 -17.83 20.17
CA ASP A 9 18.92 -16.56 20.69
C ASP A 9 19.61 -15.36 20.01
N ILE A 10 20.87 -15.52 19.62
CA ILE A 10 21.62 -14.54 18.82
C ILE A 10 21.09 -14.50 17.39
N GLY A 11 20.79 -15.65 16.78
CA GLY A 11 20.15 -15.76 15.46
C GLY A 11 18.76 -15.12 15.42
N LEU A 12 17.93 -15.36 16.44
CA LEU A 12 16.60 -14.72 16.57
C LEU A 12 16.68 -13.21 16.77
N ARG A 13 17.66 -12.72 17.53
CA ARG A 13 17.90 -11.28 17.70
C ARG A 13 18.46 -10.66 16.41
N ALA A 14 19.33 -11.35 15.69
CA ALA A 14 19.85 -10.92 14.39
C ALA A 14 18.73 -10.88 13.33
N GLN A 15 17.86 -11.89 13.28
CA GLN A 15 16.70 -11.96 12.39
C GLN A 15 15.66 -10.86 12.69
N LYS A 16 15.29 -10.65 13.97
CA LYS A 16 14.43 -9.52 14.38
C LYS A 16 15.05 -8.16 14.05
N LYS A 17 16.39 -8.04 14.11
CA LYS A 17 17.14 -6.82 13.77
C LYS A 17 17.30 -6.61 12.26
N ILE A 18 17.28 -7.67 11.45
CA ILE A 18 17.27 -7.60 9.98
C ILE A 18 15.86 -7.26 9.49
N LEU A 19 14.82 -7.91 10.01
CA LEU A 19 13.41 -7.59 9.72
C LEU A 19 13.04 -6.14 10.10
N SER A 20 13.57 -5.62 11.22
CA SER A 20 13.37 -4.20 11.60
C SER A 20 14.20 -3.22 10.76
N ARG A 21 15.24 -3.69 10.06
CA ARG A 21 16.07 -2.89 9.14
C ARG A 21 15.57 -2.92 7.69
N MET A 22 14.92 -4.00 7.23
CA MET A 22 14.34 -4.11 5.88
C MET A 22 13.17 -3.13 5.63
N ALA A 23 12.61 -2.52 6.67
CA ALA A 23 11.52 -1.55 6.57
C ALA A 23 11.95 -0.10 6.30
N ASN A 24 13.25 0.25 6.31
CA ASN A 24 13.64 1.62 6.67
C ASN A 24 14.38 2.41 5.57
N LYS A 25 13.92 3.66 5.37
CA LYS A 25 14.40 4.76 4.52
C LYS A 25 13.94 4.82 3.06
N ASN A 26 14.22 3.84 2.18
CA ASN A 26 13.96 4.05 0.74
C ASN A 26 12.49 3.96 0.33
N VAL A 27 11.68 3.14 1.00
CA VAL A 27 10.22 3.09 0.77
C VAL A 27 9.53 4.30 1.40
N ALA A 28 10.00 4.74 2.58
CA ALA A 28 9.55 5.97 3.20
C ALA A 28 9.84 7.19 2.31
N LYS A 29 10.99 7.22 1.60
CA LYS A 29 11.37 8.32 0.70
C LYS A 29 10.36 8.61 -0.41
N VAL A 30 9.62 7.60 -0.88
CA VAL A 30 8.55 7.77 -1.89
C VAL A 30 7.36 8.57 -1.35
N PHE A 31 7.12 8.54 -0.03
CA PHE A 31 6.05 9.35 0.58
C PHE A 31 6.54 10.64 1.21
N ILE A 32 7.86 10.86 1.22
CA ILE A 32 8.49 12.09 1.74
C ILE A 32 8.69 13.09 0.59
N ASP A 33 8.37 12.74 -0.66
CA ASP A 33 8.33 13.75 -1.71
C ASP A 33 7.16 14.72 -1.51
N ASP A 34 7.39 15.99 -1.85
CA ASP A 34 6.48 17.09 -1.55
C ASP A 34 5.14 16.93 -2.28
N THR A 35 5.16 16.36 -3.50
CA THR A 35 3.99 16.14 -4.34
C THR A 35 3.04 15.11 -3.71
N THR A 36 3.57 13.94 -3.34
CA THR A 36 2.82 12.84 -2.72
C THR A 36 2.32 13.25 -1.35
N SER A 37 3.13 13.97 -0.57
CA SER A 37 2.72 14.53 0.72
C SER A 37 1.54 15.48 0.56
N SER A 38 1.62 16.43 -0.37
CA SER A 38 0.52 17.36 -0.65
C SER A 38 -0.75 16.66 -1.16
N LEU A 39 -0.61 15.60 -1.95
CA LEU A 39 -1.75 14.81 -2.41
C LEU A 39 -2.46 14.13 -1.23
N LEU A 40 -1.71 13.48 -0.34
CA LEU A 40 -2.27 12.83 0.84
C LEU A 40 -2.93 13.82 1.81
N ASP A 41 -2.38 15.03 1.94
CA ASP A 41 -2.99 16.10 2.72
C ASP A 41 -4.32 16.55 2.13
N ASN A 42 -4.43 16.64 0.80
CA ASN A 42 -5.68 16.98 0.14
C ASN A 42 -6.72 15.86 0.26
N VAL A 43 -6.30 14.59 0.19
CA VAL A 43 -7.17 13.45 0.47
C VAL A 43 -7.66 13.49 1.92
N TYR A 44 -6.79 13.80 2.89
CA TYR A 44 -7.19 14.01 4.28
C TYR A 44 -8.24 15.11 4.43
N LYS A 45 -8.01 16.29 3.83
CA LYS A 45 -8.94 17.42 3.88
C LYS A 45 -10.30 17.06 3.29
N LEU A 46 -10.32 16.39 2.13
CA LEU A 46 -11.54 15.92 1.48
C LEU A 46 -12.29 14.91 2.35
N ALA A 47 -11.60 13.90 2.87
CA ALA A 47 -12.21 12.88 3.72
C ALA A 47 -12.76 13.47 5.01
N LYS A 48 -12.05 14.43 5.63
CA LYS A 48 -12.51 15.13 6.83
C LYS A 48 -13.74 15.99 6.55
N ALA A 49 -13.76 16.70 5.42
CA ALA A 49 -14.90 17.51 5.00
C ALA A 49 -16.14 16.64 4.75
N TYR A 50 -15.97 15.47 4.12
CA TYR A 50 -17.06 14.55 3.82
C TYR A 50 -17.61 13.81 5.06
N THR A 51 -16.72 13.30 5.92
CA THR A 51 -17.11 12.50 7.10
C THR A 51 -17.45 13.31 8.34
N GLY A 52 -16.97 14.56 8.41
CA GLY A 52 -17.01 15.37 9.64
C GLY A 52 -16.12 14.84 10.78
N ASN A 53 -15.36 13.76 10.56
CA ASN A 53 -14.65 13.03 11.61
C ASN A 53 -13.14 13.01 11.37
N LYS A 54 -12.40 13.76 12.20
CA LYS A 54 -10.93 13.82 12.16
C LYS A 54 -10.28 12.44 12.28
N LYS A 55 -10.73 11.61 13.23
CA LYS A 55 -10.11 10.30 13.49
C LYS A 55 -10.30 9.34 12.31
N GLU A 56 -11.45 9.42 11.65
CA GLU A 56 -11.76 8.59 10.49
C GLU A 56 -10.93 9.00 9.28
N ALA A 57 -10.82 10.30 9.00
CA ALA A 57 -9.96 10.83 7.93
C ALA A 57 -8.48 10.49 8.15
N GLU A 58 -7.97 10.61 9.39
CA GLU A 58 -6.60 10.19 9.73
C GLU A 58 -6.39 8.69 9.54
N LYS A 59 -7.38 7.87 9.93
CA LYS A 59 -7.34 6.42 9.76
C LYS A 59 -7.29 6.05 8.28
N LEU A 60 -8.07 6.72 7.43
CA LEU A 60 -8.08 6.49 5.98
C LEU A 60 -6.69 6.73 5.38
N VAL A 61 -6.10 7.92 5.58
CA VAL A 61 -4.79 8.25 5.02
C VAL A 61 -3.69 7.35 5.58
N LYS A 62 -3.74 7.03 6.88
CA LYS A 62 -2.80 6.08 7.49
C LYS A 62 -2.91 4.69 6.87
N ASN A 63 -4.11 4.22 6.54
CA ASN A 63 -4.30 2.94 5.88
C ASN A 63 -3.78 2.96 4.44
N MET A 64 -3.98 4.05 3.68
CA MET A 64 -3.41 4.22 2.34
C MET A 64 -1.87 4.12 2.38
N ILE A 65 -1.23 4.84 3.31
CA ILE A 65 0.23 4.79 3.50
C ILE A 65 0.69 3.36 3.82
N LYS A 66 0.03 2.68 4.77
CA LYS A 66 0.38 1.30 5.14
C LYS A 66 0.30 0.34 3.95
N VAL A 67 -0.75 0.43 3.14
CA VAL A 67 -0.94 -0.41 1.97
C VAL A 67 0.19 -0.21 0.97
N VAL A 68 0.48 1.04 0.60
CA VAL A 68 1.50 1.33 -0.40
C VAL A 68 2.91 1.00 0.12
N ILE A 69 3.20 1.19 1.41
CA ILE A 69 4.46 0.73 2.03
C ILE A 69 4.59 -0.79 1.91
N LYS A 70 3.56 -1.55 2.28
CA LYS A 70 3.57 -3.01 2.21
C LYS A 70 3.85 -3.49 0.78
N LEU A 71 3.12 -2.95 -0.20
CA LEU A 71 3.34 -3.28 -1.62
C LEU A 71 4.77 -2.96 -2.07
N GLY A 72 5.30 -1.80 -1.69
CA GLY A 72 6.67 -1.40 -2.03
C GLY A 72 7.75 -2.31 -1.41
N VAL A 73 7.53 -2.80 -0.19
CA VAL A 73 8.43 -3.76 0.47
C VAL A 73 8.37 -5.12 -0.22
N LEU A 74 7.18 -5.64 -0.49
CA LEU A 74 6.99 -6.93 -1.19
C LEU A 74 7.64 -6.92 -2.58
N TYR A 75 7.39 -5.88 -3.36
CA TYR A 75 7.98 -5.71 -4.69
C TYR A 75 9.51 -5.68 -4.65
N ARG A 76 10.10 -4.87 -3.77
CA ARG A 76 11.56 -4.71 -3.67
C ARG A 76 12.28 -5.96 -3.18
N ASN A 77 11.60 -6.76 -2.34
CA ASN A 77 12.15 -8.00 -1.82
C ASN A 77 11.92 -9.20 -2.76
N GLY A 78 11.37 -8.97 -3.97
CA GLY A 78 11.08 -10.02 -4.93
C GLY A 78 10.09 -11.06 -4.41
N GLN A 79 9.18 -10.65 -3.51
CA GLN A 79 8.22 -11.55 -2.85
C GLN A 79 6.99 -11.84 -3.70
N PHE A 80 6.86 -11.18 -4.86
CA PHE A 80 5.80 -11.48 -5.82
C PHE A 80 6.21 -12.60 -6.76
N SER A 81 5.34 -13.58 -6.91
CA SER A 81 5.33 -14.54 -8.02
C SER A 81 5.12 -13.84 -9.36
N SER A 82 5.35 -14.57 -10.46
CA SER A 82 5.11 -14.06 -11.82
C SER A 82 3.65 -13.63 -12.03
N ASP A 83 2.69 -14.32 -11.43
CA ASP A 83 1.27 -14.00 -11.56
C ASP A 83 0.87 -12.80 -10.68
N GLU A 84 1.42 -12.69 -9.47
CA GLU A 84 1.24 -11.50 -8.61
C GLU A 84 1.86 -10.25 -9.26
N LEU A 85 3.00 -10.38 -9.96
CA LEU A 85 3.59 -9.27 -10.72
C LEU A 85 2.70 -8.82 -11.87
N LYS A 86 2.14 -9.75 -12.66
CA LYS A 86 1.16 -9.41 -13.71
C LYS A 86 -0.04 -8.69 -13.13
N LEU A 87 -0.50 -9.13 -11.97
CA LEU A 87 -1.65 -8.55 -11.28
C LEU A 87 -1.32 -7.17 -10.71
N ALA A 88 -0.13 -6.96 -10.17
CA ALA A 88 0.35 -5.65 -9.74
C ALA A 88 0.44 -4.65 -10.90
N GLU A 89 0.89 -5.09 -12.08
CA GLU A 89 0.88 -4.25 -13.29
C GLU A 89 -0.55 -3.94 -13.76
N ARG A 90 -1.48 -4.91 -13.70
CA ARG A 90 -2.91 -4.66 -13.99
C ARG A 90 -3.51 -3.65 -13.02
N PHE A 91 -3.22 -3.79 -11.72
CA PHE A 91 -3.63 -2.84 -10.70
C PHE A 91 -3.11 -1.44 -11.01
N LYS A 92 -1.81 -1.30 -11.30
CA LYS A 92 -1.18 -0.03 -11.65
C LYS A 92 -1.85 0.63 -12.86
N ALA A 93 -2.12 -0.13 -13.92
CA ALA A 93 -2.80 0.38 -15.11
C ALA A 93 -4.22 0.88 -14.81
N ARG A 94 -5.01 0.09 -14.06
CA ARG A 94 -6.39 0.46 -13.69
C ARG A 94 -6.44 1.67 -12.76
N PHE A 95 -5.55 1.71 -11.78
CA PHE A 95 -5.43 2.84 -10.87
C PHE A 95 -5.04 4.12 -11.61
N HIS A 96 -4.14 4.02 -12.59
CA HIS A 96 -3.78 5.15 -13.45
C HIS A 96 -4.97 5.64 -14.29
N SER A 97 -5.77 4.73 -14.89
CA SER A 97 -6.99 5.11 -15.59
C SER A 97 -8.00 5.82 -14.68
N ALA A 98 -8.18 5.36 -13.44
CA ALA A 98 -9.04 6.02 -12.46
C ALA A 98 -8.52 7.43 -12.11
N ALA A 99 -7.21 7.60 -11.94
CA ALA A 99 -6.60 8.90 -11.71
C ALA A 99 -6.80 9.87 -12.89
N MET A 100 -6.61 9.39 -14.13
CA MET A 100 -6.88 10.17 -15.34
C MET A 100 -8.35 10.58 -15.46
N ALA A 101 -9.28 9.71 -15.07
CA ALA A 101 -10.69 10.04 -15.04
C ALA A 101 -11.01 11.15 -14.03
N VAL A 102 -10.42 11.10 -12.83
CA VAL A 102 -10.56 12.18 -11.83
C VAL A 102 -10.07 13.52 -12.38
N VAL A 103 -8.92 13.52 -13.05
CA VAL A 103 -8.38 14.73 -13.69
C VAL A 103 -9.30 15.22 -14.81
N SER A 104 -9.72 14.33 -15.72
CA SER A 104 -10.62 14.69 -16.82
C SER A 104 -11.96 15.23 -16.34
N PHE A 105 -12.52 14.68 -15.26
CA PHE A 105 -13.78 15.15 -14.68
C PHE A 105 -13.66 16.52 -14.02
N TYR A 106 -12.46 16.92 -13.62
CA TYR A 106 -12.17 18.25 -13.11
C TYR A 106 -11.89 19.25 -14.23
N GLU A 107 -11.19 18.83 -15.28
CA GLU A 107 -10.75 19.71 -16.38
C GLU A 107 -11.84 19.98 -17.42
N VAL A 108 -12.82 19.07 -17.57
CA VAL A 108 -13.89 19.18 -18.58
C VAL A 108 -15.24 19.38 -17.91
N ASP A 109 -15.86 20.54 -18.15
CA ASP A 109 -17.18 20.86 -17.62
C ASP A 109 -18.24 19.82 -18.03
N PHE A 110 -19.16 19.53 -17.12
CA PHE A 110 -20.27 18.58 -17.29
C PHE A 110 -19.86 17.13 -17.62
N SER A 111 -18.59 16.77 -17.50
CA SER A 111 -18.11 15.41 -17.80
C SER A 111 -18.19 14.44 -16.62
N TYR A 112 -18.42 14.93 -15.38
CA TYR A 112 -18.41 14.11 -14.18
C TYR A 112 -19.45 12.98 -14.21
N ASP A 113 -18.97 11.74 -14.19
CA ASP A 113 -19.78 10.54 -14.04
C ASP A 113 -19.39 9.78 -12.77
N ARG A 114 -20.29 9.82 -11.79
CA ARG A 114 -20.13 9.12 -10.51
C ARG A 114 -20.10 7.60 -10.66
N LEU A 115 -20.95 7.03 -11.51
CA LEU A 115 -21.04 5.58 -11.68
C LEU A 115 -19.76 5.04 -12.32
N TYR A 116 -19.26 5.74 -13.33
CA TYR A 116 -17.98 5.44 -13.95
C TYR A 116 -16.84 5.49 -12.92
N LEU A 117 -16.74 6.58 -12.13
CA LEU A 117 -15.67 6.73 -11.14
C LEU A 117 -15.73 5.63 -10.07
N MET A 118 -16.92 5.30 -9.59
CA MET A 118 -17.11 4.22 -8.64
C MET A 118 -16.70 2.86 -9.23
N SER A 119 -17.07 2.59 -10.48
CA SER A 119 -16.65 1.36 -11.16
C SER A 119 -15.13 1.28 -11.28
N ALA A 120 -14.48 2.34 -11.75
CA ALA A 120 -13.03 2.38 -11.93
C ALA A 120 -12.26 2.19 -10.60
N LEU A 121 -12.76 2.77 -9.50
CA LEU A 121 -12.18 2.60 -8.17
C LEU A 121 -12.41 1.18 -7.61
N ASN A 122 -13.59 0.59 -7.85
CA ASN A 122 -13.89 -0.78 -7.42
C ASN A 122 -13.05 -1.81 -8.18
N ASP A 123 -12.85 -1.62 -9.49
CA ASP A 123 -11.95 -2.46 -10.30
C ASP A 123 -10.52 -2.38 -9.78
N SER A 124 -10.05 -1.18 -9.41
CA SER A 124 -8.74 -0.98 -8.80
C SER A 124 -8.64 -1.70 -7.45
N ARG A 125 -9.70 -1.65 -6.62
CA ARG A 125 -9.77 -2.35 -5.34
C ARG A 125 -9.74 -3.88 -5.49
N ALA A 126 -10.50 -4.43 -6.44
CA ALA A 126 -10.56 -5.87 -6.67
C ALA A 126 -9.18 -6.43 -7.04
N ASN A 127 -8.48 -5.75 -7.96
CA ASN A 127 -7.12 -6.14 -8.35
C ASN A 127 -6.13 -6.05 -7.19
N HIS A 128 -6.21 -5.01 -6.36
CA HIS A 128 -5.40 -4.91 -5.14
C HIS A 128 -5.67 -6.07 -4.16
N GLN A 129 -6.94 -6.40 -3.93
CA GLN A 129 -7.31 -7.47 -3.00
C GLN A 129 -6.70 -8.79 -3.45
N THR A 130 -6.79 -9.11 -4.74
CA THR A 130 -6.20 -10.33 -5.30
C THR A 130 -4.68 -10.37 -5.13
N VAL A 131 -3.95 -9.24 -5.29
CA VAL A 131 -2.48 -9.19 -5.02
C VAL A 131 -2.21 -9.46 -3.53
N SER A 132 -3.06 -8.95 -2.64
CA SER A 132 -2.85 -9.06 -1.20
C SER A 132 -3.18 -10.47 -0.65
N THR A 133 -4.24 -11.12 -1.12
CA THR A 133 -4.64 -12.44 -0.59
C THR A 133 -3.61 -13.54 -0.88
N GLU A 134 -2.97 -13.51 -2.04
CA GLU A 134 -1.98 -14.54 -2.40
C GLU A 134 -0.66 -14.41 -1.62
N THR A 135 -0.24 -13.18 -1.32
CA THR A 135 1.01 -12.94 -0.58
C THR A 135 0.86 -13.03 0.94
N PHE A 136 -0.32 -12.72 1.51
CA PHE A 136 -0.52 -12.76 2.97
C PHE A 136 -0.88 -14.15 3.53
N ASP A 137 -1.46 -15.05 2.73
CA ASP A 137 -1.74 -16.43 3.16
C ASP A 137 -0.50 -17.35 3.02
N GLY A 138 0.44 -17.01 2.14
CA GLY A 138 1.71 -17.73 1.97
C GLY A 138 2.67 -17.61 3.18
N GLU A 139 2.59 -16.53 3.96
CA GLU A 139 3.37 -16.38 5.20
C GLU A 139 2.84 -17.27 6.35
N ILE A 140 1.59 -17.76 6.28
CA ILE A 140 1.01 -18.63 7.32
C ILE A 140 1.34 -20.11 7.06
N THR A 141 1.64 -20.50 5.82
CA THR A 141 1.82 -21.92 5.47
C THR A 141 3.29 -22.36 5.36
N GLN A 142 4.26 -21.43 5.41
CA GLN A 142 5.69 -21.78 5.56
C GLN A 142 6.21 -21.69 7.01
N GLN A 143 5.32 -21.78 8.00
CA GLN A 143 5.68 -21.90 9.42
C GLN A 143 5.19 -23.21 10.09
N ASN A 144 4.86 -24.24 9.32
CA ASN A 144 4.65 -25.60 9.85
C ASN A 144 5.79 -26.52 9.43
#